data_AF-A0A7Y3C325-F1
#
_entry.id   AF-A0A7Y3C325-F1
#
_cell.length_a   1.000
_cell.length_b   1.000
_cell.length_c   1.000
_cell.angle_alpha   90.00
_cell.angle_beta   90.00
_cell.angle_gamma   90.00
#
_symmetry.space_group_name_H-M   'P 1'
#
loop_
_entity.id
_entity.type
_entity.pdbx_description
1 polymer ?
#
loop_
_entity_poly.entity_id
_entity_poly.type
_entity_poly.pdbx_seq_one_letter_code
_entity_poly.pdbx_strand_id
1 'polypeptide(L)'
;MTPPTARRAAGAMSALVALGLAGALAAAADAAATAYDPERAFDIESLVPAGLGLPPRDVPVLLVPGWLDTARDLAALRIRLIGAGWPADHVETLTFEDPTGSNRDHAVELAAAVERLRQTTGAGEVDIVAHSMGGLAARWYLRHGGEAPIRRVVFLASPHR
;
A
#
# COMPACT_ATOMS: atom_id res chain seq x y z
N MET A 1 -56.43 14.89 -31.49
CA MET A 1 -56.77 13.92 -30.43
C MET A 1 -55.48 13.23 -30.02
N THR A 2 -54.94 13.65 -28.88
CA THR A 2 -53.65 13.26 -28.31
C THR A 2 -53.80 11.92 -27.57
N PRO A 3 -52.87 10.96 -27.68
CA PRO A 3 -52.94 9.73 -26.89
C PRO A 3 -52.58 9.98 -25.41
N PRO A 4 -53.03 9.12 -24.49
CA PRO A 4 -52.89 9.32 -23.05
C PRO A 4 -51.45 9.10 -22.56
N THR A 5 -51.05 9.93 -21.60
CA THR A 5 -49.80 9.84 -20.84
C THR A 5 -49.83 8.62 -19.89
N ALA A 6 -48.98 7.63 -20.15
CA ALA A 6 -48.68 6.58 -19.18
C ALA A 6 -47.55 7.03 -18.23
N ARG A 7 -47.92 7.26 -16.97
CA ARG A 7 -46.99 7.32 -15.83
C ARG A 7 -46.21 6.00 -15.76
N ARG A 8 -44.89 6.04 -15.92
CA ARG A 8 -44.01 4.93 -15.49
C ARG A 8 -43.62 5.16 -14.03
N ALA A 9 -44.09 4.27 -13.16
CA ALA A 9 -43.49 4.06 -11.85
C ALA A 9 -42.13 3.37 -12.05
N ALA A 10 -41.04 4.07 -11.79
CA ALA A 10 -39.73 3.48 -11.62
C ALA A 10 -39.51 3.30 -10.11
N GLY A 11 -39.72 2.08 -9.62
CA GLY A 11 -39.49 1.72 -8.23
C GLY A 11 -39.21 0.23 -8.13
N ALA A 12 -38.14 -0.08 -7.39
CA ALA A 12 -37.70 -1.42 -6.98
C ALA A 12 -36.95 -2.26 -8.03
N MET A 13 -35.69 -1.89 -8.32
CA MET A 13 -34.68 -2.88 -8.76
C MET A 13 -33.25 -2.52 -8.30
N SER A 14 -33.09 -2.10 -7.04
CA SER A 14 -31.76 -1.81 -6.46
C SER A 14 -31.46 -2.50 -5.11
N ALA A 15 -32.40 -3.27 -4.55
CA ALA A 15 -32.18 -3.93 -3.25
C ALA A 15 -31.59 -5.35 -3.34
N LEU A 16 -31.71 -6.04 -4.47
CA LEU A 16 -31.26 -7.45 -4.58
C LEU A 16 -29.75 -7.63 -4.90
N VAL A 17 -29.11 -6.64 -5.52
CA VAL A 17 -27.67 -6.74 -5.90
C VAL A 17 -26.76 -6.47 -4.70
N ALA A 18 -27.17 -5.60 -3.77
CA ALA A 18 -26.39 -5.26 -2.57
C ALA A 18 -26.35 -6.40 -1.53
N LEU A 19 -27.45 -7.16 -1.36
CA LEU A 19 -27.48 -8.29 -0.41
C LEU A 19 -26.65 -9.48 -0.90
N GLY A 20 -26.63 -9.74 -2.22
CA GLY A 20 -25.81 -10.80 -2.81
C GLY A 20 -24.31 -10.53 -2.67
N LEU A 21 -23.88 -9.27 -2.81
CA LEU A 21 -22.47 -8.88 -2.69
C LEU A 21 -21.98 -8.92 -1.24
N ALA A 22 -22.80 -8.48 -0.27
CA ALA A 22 -22.47 -8.58 1.15
C ALA A 22 -22.40 -10.04 1.64
N GLY A 23 -23.33 -10.89 1.17
CA GLY A 23 -23.31 -12.32 1.48
C GLY A 23 -22.12 -13.05 0.88
N ALA A 24 -21.74 -12.73 -0.36
CA ALA A 24 -20.55 -13.28 -1.00
C ALA A 24 -19.24 -12.83 -0.33
N LEU A 25 -19.17 -11.57 0.15
CA LEU A 25 -18.02 -11.05 0.87
C LEU A 25 -17.89 -11.66 2.28
N ALA A 26 -19.01 -11.84 2.98
CA ALA A 26 -19.03 -12.52 4.28
C ALA A 26 -18.66 -14.00 4.15
N ALA A 27 -19.17 -14.69 3.12
CA ALA A 27 -18.81 -16.08 2.84
C ALA A 27 -17.34 -16.23 2.41
N ALA A 28 -16.80 -15.27 1.66
CA ALA A 28 -15.37 -15.27 1.31
C ALA A 28 -14.47 -14.99 2.53
N ALA A 29 -14.90 -14.11 3.44
CA ALA A 29 -14.20 -13.84 4.70
C ALA A 29 -14.26 -15.05 5.65
N ASP A 30 -15.42 -15.71 5.76
CA ASP A 30 -15.60 -16.91 6.58
C ASP A 30 -14.84 -18.12 6.01
N ALA A 31 -14.82 -18.28 4.68
CA ALA A 31 -14.01 -19.27 3.99
C ALA A 31 -12.50 -18.98 4.14
N ALA A 32 -12.07 -17.71 4.10
CA ALA A 32 -10.69 -17.32 4.37
C ALA A 32 -10.30 -17.57 5.84
N ALA A 33 -11.22 -17.34 6.78
CA ALA A 33 -11.00 -17.59 8.20
C ALA A 33 -10.98 -19.08 8.57
N THR A 34 -11.77 -19.91 7.88
CA THR A 34 -11.79 -21.38 8.08
C THR A 34 -10.69 -22.10 7.32
N ALA A 35 -10.19 -21.53 6.21
CA ALA A 35 -8.99 -22.02 5.51
C ALA A 35 -7.68 -21.54 6.16
N TYR A 36 -7.74 -20.56 7.07
CA TYR A 36 -6.60 -20.11 7.86
C TYR A 36 -6.32 -21.12 8.98
N ASP A 37 -5.43 -22.06 8.68
CA ASP A 37 -4.80 -22.90 9.67
C ASP A 37 -3.59 -22.13 10.25
N PRO A 38 -3.62 -21.66 11.52
CA PRO A 38 -2.52 -20.90 12.11
C PRO A 38 -1.22 -21.71 12.19
N GLU A 39 -1.29 -23.04 12.12
CA GLU A 39 -0.14 -23.96 12.13
C GLU A 39 0.39 -24.24 10.70
N ARG A 40 -0.35 -23.87 9.64
CA ARG A 40 0.08 -23.93 8.22
C ARG A 40 0.21 -22.57 7.56
N ALA A 41 -0.01 -21.47 8.30
CA ALA A 41 0.47 -20.17 7.90
C ALA A 41 1.95 -20.35 7.53
N PHE A 42 2.33 -20.01 6.29
CA PHE A 42 3.71 -20.12 5.84
C PHE A 42 4.62 -19.60 6.95
N ASP A 43 5.52 -20.44 7.44
CA ASP A 43 6.52 -20.02 8.41
C ASP A 43 7.43 -19.00 7.70
N ILE A 44 6.99 -17.75 7.74
CA ILE A 44 7.67 -16.61 7.16
C ILE A 44 9.00 -16.38 7.86
N GLU A 45 9.20 -16.87 9.09
CA GLU A 45 10.51 -16.88 9.73
C GLU A 45 11.44 -17.90 9.09
N SER A 46 10.94 -19.08 8.69
CA SER A 46 11.71 -20.05 7.88
C SER A 46 12.09 -19.53 6.49
N LEU A 47 11.32 -18.57 5.95
CA LEU A 47 11.64 -17.87 4.70
C LEU A 47 12.66 -16.75 4.86
N VAL A 48 12.97 -16.33 6.10
CA VAL A 48 14.10 -15.44 6.37
C VAL A 48 15.35 -16.33 6.47
N PRO A 49 16.23 -16.36 5.46
CA PRO A 49 17.46 -17.13 5.55
C PRO A 49 18.24 -16.69 6.79
N ALA A 50 18.55 -17.64 7.67
CA ALA A 50 19.47 -17.40 8.76
C ALA A 50 20.79 -16.86 8.17
N GLY A 51 21.12 -15.60 8.48
CA GLY A 51 22.32 -14.94 7.96
C GLY A 51 22.10 -13.83 6.94
N LEU A 52 20.86 -13.50 6.55
CA LEU A 52 20.59 -12.11 6.13
C LEU A 52 20.72 -11.26 7.40
N GLY A 53 21.91 -10.71 7.64
CA GLY A 53 22.07 -9.69 8.68
C GLY A 53 20.95 -8.68 8.47
N LEU A 54 20.05 -8.56 9.45
CA LEU A 54 18.97 -7.58 9.36
C LEU A 54 19.65 -6.25 9.05
N PRO A 55 19.20 -5.51 8.03
CA PRO A 55 19.80 -4.22 7.75
C PRO A 55 19.82 -3.42 9.06
N PRO A 56 20.86 -2.62 9.29
CA PRO A 56 20.90 -1.84 10.51
C PRO A 56 19.58 -1.05 10.56
N ARG A 57 18.89 -1.20 11.70
CA ARG A 57 17.51 -0.75 11.92
C ARG A 57 17.44 0.77 12.13
N ASP A 58 18.57 1.44 11.88
CA ASP A 58 18.78 2.88 11.85
C ASP A 58 18.40 3.50 10.49
N VAL A 59 18.29 2.70 9.43
CA VAL A 59 17.77 3.18 8.14
C VAL A 59 16.23 3.11 8.14
N PRO A 60 15.55 4.26 8.07
CA PRO A 60 14.10 4.32 8.09
C PRO A 60 13.50 3.82 6.78
N VAL A 61 12.27 3.31 6.87
CA VAL A 61 11.51 2.74 5.77
C VAL A 61 10.30 3.61 5.47
N LEU A 62 10.19 4.03 4.21
CA LEU A 62 9.01 4.69 3.68
C LEU A 62 8.17 3.71 2.87
N LEU A 63 6.93 3.48 3.33
CA LEU A 63 5.95 2.68 2.61
C LEU A 63 5.20 3.57 1.62
N VAL A 64 5.21 3.21 0.34
CA VAL A 64 4.63 4.01 -0.74
C VAL A 64 3.40 3.30 -1.33
N PRO A 65 2.21 3.92 -1.22
CA PRO A 65 0.95 3.33 -1.68
C PRO A 65 0.88 3.22 -3.20
N GLY A 66 0.06 2.28 -3.65
CA GLY A 66 -0.41 2.18 -5.02
C GLY A 66 -1.60 3.09 -5.31
N TRP A 67 -2.20 2.86 -6.48
CA TRP A 67 -3.38 3.58 -6.92
C TRP A 67 -4.57 3.25 -6.01
N LEU A 68 -5.21 4.28 -5.43
CA LEU A 68 -6.32 4.18 -4.47
C LEU A 68 -6.00 3.47 -3.14
N ASP A 69 -4.76 3.09 -2.89
CA ASP A 69 -4.36 2.56 -1.58
C ASP A 69 -4.45 3.64 -0.50
N THR A 70 -4.70 3.19 0.71
CA THR A 70 -4.65 3.98 1.94
C THR A 70 -3.57 3.44 2.87
N ALA A 71 -3.27 4.19 3.94
CA ALA A 71 -2.39 3.69 4.99
C ALA A 71 -2.88 2.37 5.64
N ARG A 72 -4.19 2.08 5.57
CA ARG A 72 -4.74 0.81 6.07
C ARG A 72 -4.29 -0.39 5.23
N ASP A 73 -4.20 -0.23 3.93
CA ASP A 73 -3.81 -1.31 3.01
C ASP A 73 -2.36 -1.73 3.21
N LEU A 74 -1.51 -0.79 3.63
CA LEU A 74 -0.11 -1.02 3.97
C LEU A 74 0.14 -1.29 5.47
N ALA A 75 -0.90 -1.26 6.31
CA ALA A 75 -0.75 -1.37 7.76
C ALA A 75 -0.06 -2.66 8.21
N ALA A 76 -0.35 -3.78 7.54
CA ALA A 76 0.27 -5.07 7.84
C ALA A 76 1.80 -5.03 7.65
N LEU A 77 2.29 -4.35 6.60
CA LEU A 77 3.73 -4.15 6.38
C LEU A 77 4.34 -3.30 7.49
N ARG A 78 3.68 -2.20 7.85
CA ARG A 78 4.14 -1.32 8.94
C ARG A 78 4.24 -2.07 10.26
N ILE A 79 3.18 -2.82 10.62
CA ILE A 79 3.14 -3.63 11.85
C ILE A 79 4.26 -4.68 11.83
N ARG A 80 4.48 -5.35 10.70
CA ARG A 80 5.52 -6.38 10.59
C ARG A 80 6.93 -5.81 10.73
N LEU A 81 7.21 -4.64 10.15
CA LEU A 81 8.51 -3.96 10.28
C LEU A 81 8.76 -3.54 11.74
N ILE A 82 7.76 -2.96 12.40
CA ILE A 82 7.88 -2.60 13.82
C ILE A 82 8.07 -3.86 14.68
N GLY A 83 7.30 -4.92 14.43
CA GLY A 83 7.45 -6.21 15.11
C GLY A 83 8.81 -6.89 14.83
N ALA A 84 9.42 -6.60 13.68
CA ALA A 84 10.78 -7.03 13.34
C ALA A 84 11.88 -6.16 13.99
N GLY A 85 11.50 -5.14 14.76
CA GLY A 85 12.39 -4.33 15.60
C GLY A 85 12.72 -2.93 15.06
N TRP A 86 12.10 -2.47 13.97
CA TRP A 86 12.24 -1.07 13.56
C TRP A 86 11.56 -0.14 14.58
N PRO A 87 12.19 0.98 14.96
CA PRO A 87 11.52 2.02 15.73
C PRO A 87 10.26 2.52 15.00
N ALA A 88 9.21 2.87 15.74
CA ALA A 88 7.94 3.26 15.14
C ALA A 88 8.02 4.58 14.34
N ASP A 89 8.94 5.47 14.72
CA ASP A 89 9.28 6.72 14.02
C ASP A 89 10.19 6.51 12.80
N HIS A 90 10.75 5.30 12.64
CA HIS A 90 11.53 4.90 11.46
C HIS A 90 10.68 4.21 10.39
N VAL A 91 9.36 4.08 10.58
CA VAL A 91 8.45 3.48 9.58
C VAL A 91 7.28 4.42 9.31
N GLU A 92 7.37 5.15 8.20
CA GLU A 92 6.34 6.08 7.72
C GLU A 92 5.56 5.46 6.55
N THR A 93 4.27 5.76 6.46
CA THR A 93 3.44 5.42 5.30
C THR A 93 3.01 6.70 4.61
N LEU A 94 3.45 6.87 3.37
CA LEU A 94 3.05 8.00 2.54
C LEU A 94 1.55 7.93 2.24
N THR A 95 0.89 9.09 2.23
CA THR A 95 -0.46 9.26 1.69
C THR A 95 -0.36 10.32 0.61
N PHE A 96 -0.71 9.97 -0.63
CA PHE A 96 -0.76 10.94 -1.72
C PHE A 96 -1.99 11.83 -1.59
N GLU A 97 -1.84 13.12 -1.94
CA GLU A 97 -2.93 14.10 -1.91
C GLU A 97 -4.04 13.74 -2.92
N ASP A 98 -3.65 13.30 -4.13
CA ASP A 98 -4.56 12.74 -5.14
C ASP A 98 -4.23 11.25 -5.36
N PRO A 99 -4.96 10.30 -4.78
CA PRO A 99 -4.67 8.86 -4.94
C PRO A 99 -4.71 8.32 -6.38
N THR A 100 -5.17 9.15 -7.33
CA THR A 100 -5.27 8.84 -8.76
C THR A 100 -4.39 9.74 -9.65
N GLY A 101 -3.51 10.52 -9.03
CA GLY A 101 -2.65 11.50 -9.67
C GLY A 101 -1.56 10.88 -10.56
N SER A 102 -0.76 11.76 -11.17
CA SER A 102 0.32 11.30 -12.04
C SER A 102 1.52 10.81 -11.23
N ASN A 103 2.26 9.83 -11.76
CA ASN A 103 3.52 9.38 -11.15
C ASN A 103 4.57 10.50 -11.00
N ARG A 104 4.42 11.62 -11.73
CA ARG A 104 5.30 12.77 -11.62
C ARG A 104 5.00 13.58 -10.37
N ASP A 105 3.72 13.82 -10.11
CA ASP A 105 3.27 14.57 -8.93
C ASP A 105 3.55 13.74 -7.66
N HIS A 106 3.24 12.44 -7.71
CA HIS A 106 3.59 11.51 -6.63
C HIS A 106 5.08 11.41 -6.35
N ALA A 107 5.94 11.59 -7.36
CA ALA A 107 7.38 11.63 -7.13
C ALA A 107 7.82 12.89 -6.37
N VAL A 108 7.13 14.01 -6.52
CA VAL A 108 7.38 15.24 -5.74
C VAL A 108 6.97 15.02 -4.28
N GLU A 109 5.78 14.45 -4.06
CA GLU A 109 5.30 14.11 -2.73
C GLU A 109 6.19 13.09 -2.02
N LEU A 110 6.66 12.08 -2.78
CA LEU A 110 7.61 11.08 -2.32
C LEU A 110 8.95 11.72 -1.91
N ALA A 111 9.49 12.64 -2.72
CA ALA A 111 10.73 13.35 -2.39
C ALA A 111 10.59 14.14 -1.08
N ALA A 112 9.46 14.83 -0.90
CA ALA A 112 9.18 15.56 0.34
C ALA A 112 9.06 14.60 1.55
N ALA A 113 8.45 13.43 1.37
CA ALA A 113 8.32 12.43 2.43
C ALA A 113 9.67 11.82 2.83
N VAL A 114 10.53 11.53 1.85
CA VAL A 114 11.90 11.06 2.09
C VAL A 114 12.66 12.08 2.96
N GLU A 115 12.59 13.35 2.61
CA GLU A 115 13.31 14.39 3.36
C GLU A 115 12.76 14.57 4.77
N ARG A 116 11.43 14.58 4.94
CA ARG A 116 10.80 14.63 6.28
C ARG A 116 11.22 13.45 7.15
N LEU A 117 11.25 12.24 6.58
CA LEU A 117 11.62 11.03 7.31
C LEU A 117 13.10 11.05 7.74
N ARG A 118 14.00 11.54 6.88
CA ARG A 118 15.42 11.76 7.23
C ARG A 118 15.58 12.78 8.34
N GLN A 119 14.85 13.89 8.28
CA GLN A 119 14.88 14.91 9.33
C GLN A 119 14.36 14.38 10.67
N THR A 120 13.30 13.59 10.65
CA THR A 120 12.69 13.00 11.85
C THR A 120 13.62 12.00 12.53
N THR A 121 14.35 11.21 11.74
CA THR A 121 15.17 10.10 12.23
C THR A 121 16.65 10.42 12.37
N GLY A 122 17.11 11.50 11.73
CA GLY A 122 18.54 11.82 11.60
C GLY A 122 19.29 10.93 10.60
N ALA A 123 18.60 10.07 9.85
CA ALA A 123 19.23 9.12 8.94
C ALA A 123 19.75 9.78 7.66
N GLY A 124 20.91 9.31 7.20
CA GLY A 124 21.54 9.78 5.96
C GLY A 124 20.79 9.33 4.69
N GLU A 125 20.12 8.18 4.74
CA GLU A 125 19.40 7.55 3.62
C GLU A 125 18.08 6.94 4.07
N VAL A 126 17.21 6.59 3.12
CA VAL A 126 15.90 5.94 3.35
C VAL A 126 15.79 4.68 2.50
N ASP A 127 15.12 3.65 3.04
CA ASP A 127 14.63 2.51 2.28
C ASP A 127 13.19 2.75 1.82
N ILE A 128 12.87 2.40 0.57
CA ILE A 128 11.50 2.47 0.06
C ILE A 128 10.92 1.08 -0.10
N VAL A 129 9.69 0.86 0.35
CA VAL A 129 8.86 -0.28 -0.04
C VAL A 129 7.66 0.26 -0.81
N ALA A 130 7.59 -0.02 -2.10
CA ALA A 130 6.59 0.55 -2.98
C ALA A 130 5.63 -0.51 -3.52
N HIS A 131 4.33 -0.30 -3.34
CA HIS A 131 3.29 -1.21 -3.82
C HIS A 131 2.72 -0.74 -5.16
N SER A 132 2.55 -1.68 -6.11
CA SER A 132 1.83 -1.47 -7.37
C SER A 132 2.33 -0.21 -8.09
N MET A 133 1.43 0.72 -8.41
CA MET A 133 1.73 2.03 -9.03
C MET A 133 2.77 2.85 -8.25
N GLY A 134 2.83 2.76 -6.92
CA GLY A 134 3.82 3.48 -6.10
C GLY A 134 5.26 3.22 -6.53
N GLY A 135 5.55 2.04 -7.08
CA GLY A 135 6.86 1.74 -7.65
C GLY A 135 7.20 2.57 -8.89
N LEU A 136 6.21 2.96 -9.69
CA LEU A 136 6.40 3.84 -10.84
C LEU A 136 6.71 5.27 -10.39
N ALA A 137 6.05 5.76 -9.33
CA ALA A 137 6.38 7.03 -8.70
C ALA A 137 7.81 7.02 -8.13
N ALA A 138 8.19 5.95 -7.41
CA ALA A 138 9.56 5.77 -6.92
C ALA A 138 10.60 5.76 -8.04
N ARG A 139 10.32 5.06 -9.15
CA ARG A 139 11.20 5.10 -10.33
C ARG A 139 11.28 6.47 -10.98
N TRP A 140 10.19 7.22 -11.01
CA TRP A 140 10.20 8.58 -11.54
C TRP A 140 11.07 9.49 -10.67
N TYR A 141 10.91 9.40 -9.35
CA TYR A 141 11.74 10.10 -8.37
C TYR A 141 13.21 9.77 -8.54
N LEU A 142 13.60 8.50 -8.59
CA LEU A 142 15.01 8.10 -8.75
C LEU A 142 15.66 8.58 -10.06
N ARG A 143 14.88 8.70 -11.15
CA ARG A 143 15.40 9.14 -12.44
C ARG A 143 15.51 10.66 -12.59
N HIS A 144 14.66 11.42 -11.89
CA HIS A 144 14.52 12.86 -12.13
C HIS A 144 14.76 13.71 -10.88
N GLY A 145 14.90 13.09 -9.71
CA GLY A 145 15.07 13.77 -8.43
C GLY A 145 16.51 14.19 -8.09
N GLY A 146 17.49 13.93 -8.98
CA GLY A 146 18.90 14.21 -8.72
C GLY A 146 19.53 13.17 -7.79
N GLU A 147 20.38 13.62 -6.84
CA GLU A 147 20.91 12.76 -5.78
C GLU A 147 19.78 12.39 -4.80
N ALA A 148 19.14 11.25 -5.04
CA ALA A 148 18.14 10.69 -4.15
C ALA A 148 18.83 9.96 -2.99
N PRO A 149 18.64 10.36 -1.71
CA PRO A 149 19.24 9.70 -0.54
C PRO A 149 18.52 8.38 -0.24
N ILE A 150 18.54 7.46 -1.20
CA ILE A 150 17.81 6.19 -1.18
C ILE A 150 18.82 5.04 -1.20
N ARG A 151 18.82 4.24 -0.14
CA ARG A 151 19.72 3.09 -0.02
C ARG A 151 19.23 1.91 -0.87
N ARG A 152 17.92 1.63 -0.85
CA ARG A 152 17.29 0.58 -1.65
C ARG A 152 15.80 0.85 -1.89
N VAL A 153 15.27 0.20 -2.93
CA VAL A 153 13.84 0.16 -3.20
C VAL A 153 13.40 -1.30 -3.36
N VAL A 154 12.34 -1.68 -2.63
CA VAL A 154 11.64 -2.94 -2.77
C VAL A 154 10.33 -2.69 -3.51
N PHE A 155 10.10 -3.43 -4.59
CA PHE A 155 8.90 -3.32 -5.41
C PHE A 155 7.96 -4.49 -5.13
N LEU A 156 6.73 -4.20 -4.72
CA LEU A 156 5.69 -5.18 -4.47
C LEU A 156 4.64 -5.08 -5.58
N ALA A 157 4.64 -6.06 -6.49
CA ALA A 157 3.72 -6.11 -7.63
C ALA A 157 3.72 -4.84 -8.52
N SER A 158 4.82 -4.07 -8.52
CA SER A 158 4.92 -2.89 -9.38
C SER A 158 4.97 -3.29 -10.86
N PRO A 159 4.19 -2.66 -11.74
CA PRO A 159 4.16 -3.00 -13.16
C PRO A 159 5.34 -2.36 -13.90
N HIS A 160 6.54 -2.90 -13.72
CA HIS A 160 7.78 -2.39 -14.32
C HIS A 160 8.66 -3.48 -14.94
N ARG A 161 9.53 -3.05 -15.85
CA ARG A 161 10.64 -3.82 -16.45
C ARG A 161 11.93 -3.04 -16.28
#